data_AF-A0A960QTE0-F1
#
_entry.id   AF-A0A960QTE0-F1
#
_cell.length_a   1.000
_cell.length_b   1.000
_cell.length_c   1.000
_cell.angle_alpha   90.00
_cell.angle_beta   90.00
_cell.angle_gamma   90.00
#
_symmetry.space_group_name_H-M   'P 1'
#
loop_
_entity.id
_entity.type
_entity.pdbx_description
1 polymer ?
#
loop_
_entity_poly.entity_id
_entity_poly.type
_entity_poly.pdbx_seq_one_letter_code
_entity_poly.pdbx_strand_id
1 'polypeptide(L)'
;MSELKFNVPRSLLSNNKMLRRQFLDEYFPSGLIPFEQGIGNEWEITAFTPLDSDYYVDPNLNETLKKWQHPIAIENIGNYRSFYKNSMISFYDSWSVYFWSLLTSFLVKNNEEKPITYTLLHIDDHKDLSSPLIVEDNTGYRSLLTKEKVTFLEPDSIERAISTKSIGIDSFILPLLVNSDTLDIFHIRYAHNNKPNSYNLKILKEADTLLSRENERITLKLCNDPSVYSYSICDENFFFKNKIKQDSIILLHFDCDAFINRYNLDMNWTPRTVSIDLGLSEIKEKVLKLIKNLESLPNPIFVNIALSPGFFPAEHWEEICDFLIITCEKSGIIKNDEFSEYIREKYSSELQYELQSD
;
A
#
# COMPACT_ATOMS: atom_id res chain seq x y z
N MET A 1 -2.42 -12.33 14.71
CA MET A 1 -3.88 -12.22 14.51
C MET A 1 -4.54 -13.57 14.70
N SER A 2 -5.80 -13.59 15.12
CA SER A 2 -6.61 -14.80 15.20
C SER A 2 -6.92 -15.35 13.82
N GLU A 3 -6.99 -16.67 13.73
CA GLU A 3 -7.57 -17.41 12.62
C GLU A 3 -8.96 -16.87 12.25
N LEU A 4 -9.23 -16.62 10.96
CA LEU A 4 -10.55 -16.26 10.45
C LEU A 4 -11.21 -17.49 9.84
N LYS A 5 -12.48 -17.74 10.16
CA LYS A 5 -13.22 -18.89 9.66
C LYS A 5 -14.48 -18.50 8.90
N PHE A 6 -14.70 -19.13 7.77
CA PHE A 6 -15.84 -18.92 6.88
C PHE A 6 -16.41 -20.25 6.43
N ASN A 7 -17.74 -20.33 6.32
CA ASN A 7 -18.41 -21.45 5.67
C ASN A 7 -18.94 -20.98 4.32
N VAL A 8 -18.61 -21.70 3.26
CA VAL A 8 -19.10 -21.41 1.91
C VAL A 8 -19.77 -22.64 1.30
N PRO A 9 -20.89 -22.49 0.58
CA PRO A 9 -21.53 -23.60 -0.11
C PRO A 9 -20.57 -24.28 -1.09
N ARG A 10 -20.58 -25.63 -1.15
CA ARG A 10 -19.71 -26.38 -2.07
C ARG A 10 -19.87 -25.99 -3.54
N SER A 11 -21.06 -25.53 -3.93
CA SER A 11 -21.34 -25.10 -5.29
C SER A 11 -20.59 -23.85 -5.73
N LEU A 12 -20.04 -23.06 -4.79
CA LEU A 12 -19.30 -21.83 -5.10
C LEU A 12 -17.83 -22.05 -5.44
N LEU A 13 -17.28 -23.21 -5.08
CA LEU A 13 -15.88 -23.52 -5.30
C LEU A 13 -15.72 -24.78 -6.14
N SER A 14 -14.67 -24.81 -6.96
CA SER A 14 -14.37 -25.98 -7.78
C SER A 14 -14.12 -27.22 -6.91
N ASN A 15 -14.62 -28.38 -7.35
CA ASN A 15 -14.25 -29.66 -6.75
C ASN A 15 -12.77 -30.01 -7.05
N ASN A 16 -12.19 -29.45 -8.12
CA ASN A 16 -10.77 -29.58 -8.41
C ASN A 16 -9.96 -28.76 -7.39
N LYS A 17 -9.13 -29.44 -6.58
CA LYS A 17 -8.32 -28.83 -5.52
C LYS A 17 -7.42 -27.70 -6.03
N MET A 18 -6.78 -27.88 -7.19
CA MET A 18 -5.86 -26.88 -7.74
C MET A 18 -6.59 -25.60 -8.15
N LEU A 19 -7.69 -25.72 -8.89
CA LEU A 19 -8.50 -24.57 -9.32
C LEU A 19 -9.13 -23.85 -8.14
N ARG A 20 -9.59 -24.60 -7.12
CA ARG A 20 -10.11 -24.03 -5.89
C ARG A 20 -9.03 -23.27 -5.13
N ARG A 21 -7.84 -23.86 -5.01
CA ARG A 21 -6.71 -23.20 -4.33
C ARG A 21 -6.35 -21.89 -5.02
N GLN A 22 -6.18 -21.93 -6.34
CA GLN A 22 -5.91 -20.73 -7.14
C GLN A 22 -6.97 -19.65 -6.92
N PHE A 23 -8.26 -20.01 -7.00
CA PHE A 23 -9.34 -19.05 -6.76
C PHE A 23 -9.28 -18.44 -5.36
N LEU A 24 -8.99 -19.23 -4.32
CA LEU A 24 -8.89 -18.72 -2.95
C LEU A 24 -7.67 -17.82 -2.77
N ASP A 25 -6.53 -18.16 -3.37
CA ASP A 25 -5.32 -17.34 -3.35
C ASP A 25 -5.52 -16.01 -4.11
N GLU A 26 -6.35 -15.98 -5.15
CA GLU A 26 -6.75 -14.76 -5.86
C GLU A 26 -7.82 -13.94 -5.11
N TYR A 27 -8.68 -14.60 -4.34
CA TYR A 27 -9.80 -13.96 -3.63
C TYR A 27 -9.36 -13.28 -2.33
N PHE A 28 -8.52 -13.96 -1.54
CA PHE A 28 -8.00 -13.41 -0.29
C PHE A 28 -6.77 -12.54 -0.55
N PRO A 29 -6.66 -11.37 0.10
CA PRO A 29 -5.54 -10.47 -0.13
C PRO A 29 -4.21 -11.08 0.35
N SER A 30 -3.12 -10.63 -0.26
CA SER A 30 -1.76 -11.02 0.11
C SER A 30 -1.51 -10.90 1.62
N GLY A 31 -0.87 -11.92 2.20
CA GLY A 31 -0.65 -12.02 3.63
C GLY A 31 -1.77 -12.72 4.42
N LEU A 32 -2.87 -13.12 3.77
CA LEU A 32 -3.82 -14.11 4.29
C LEU A 32 -3.71 -15.41 3.51
N ILE A 33 -3.34 -16.49 4.19
CA ILE A 33 -3.26 -17.82 3.60
C ILE A 33 -4.56 -18.56 3.87
N PRO A 34 -5.41 -18.79 2.85
CA PRO A 34 -6.60 -19.60 3.03
C PRO A 34 -6.22 -21.08 3.15
N PHE A 35 -7.01 -21.87 3.86
CA PHE A 35 -6.95 -23.32 3.94
C PHE A 35 -8.38 -23.83 3.93
N GLU A 36 -8.68 -24.77 3.05
CA GLU A 36 -10.04 -25.27 2.90
C GLU A 36 -10.22 -26.74 3.29
N GLN A 37 -11.29 -27.03 4.02
CA GLN A 37 -11.70 -28.37 4.42
C GLN A 37 -13.17 -28.60 4.04
N GLY A 38 -13.46 -29.75 3.43
CA GLY A 38 -14.84 -30.10 3.08
C GLY A 38 -15.60 -30.64 4.29
N ILE A 39 -16.73 -30.02 4.64
CA ILE A 39 -17.62 -30.44 5.75
C ILE A 39 -19.05 -30.52 5.23
N GLY A 40 -19.57 -31.74 5.07
CA GLY A 40 -20.91 -31.95 4.49
C GLY A 40 -21.06 -31.31 3.11
N ASN A 41 -22.02 -30.38 2.97
CA ASN A 41 -22.31 -29.64 1.73
C ASN A 41 -21.59 -28.28 1.65
N GLU A 42 -20.64 -28.01 2.55
CA GLU A 42 -19.90 -26.76 2.62
C GLU A 42 -18.38 -27.00 2.53
N TRP A 43 -17.67 -25.92 2.24
CA TRP A 43 -16.25 -25.76 2.52
C TRP A 43 -16.11 -24.87 3.75
N GLU A 44 -15.42 -25.36 4.77
CA GLU A 44 -14.88 -24.52 5.82
C GLU A 44 -13.56 -23.94 5.30
N ILE A 45 -13.45 -22.62 5.29
CA ILE A 45 -12.24 -21.88 4.91
C ILE A 45 -11.70 -21.24 6.17
N THR A 46 -10.50 -21.64 6.56
CA THR A 46 -9.67 -20.97 7.55
C THR A 46 -8.70 -20.04 6.82
N ALA A 47 -8.61 -18.77 7.17
CA ALA A 47 -7.56 -17.87 6.70
C ALA A 47 -6.71 -17.39 7.88
N PHE A 48 -5.39 -17.39 7.71
CA PHE A 48 -4.45 -16.95 8.75
C PHE A 48 -3.30 -16.14 8.16
N THR A 49 -2.72 -15.27 9.00
CA THR A 49 -1.46 -14.58 8.68
C THR A 49 -0.29 -15.48 9.09
N PRO A 50 0.69 -15.71 8.20
CA PRO A 50 1.91 -16.45 8.54
C PRO A 50 2.64 -15.83 9.73
N LEU A 51 3.23 -16.68 10.59
CA LEU A 51 3.92 -16.25 11.82
C LEU A 51 5.41 -16.60 11.79
N ASP A 52 5.86 -17.16 10.68
CA ASP A 52 7.17 -17.75 10.46
C ASP A 52 7.93 -16.99 9.38
N SER A 53 9.23 -16.82 9.59
CA SER A 53 10.10 -16.08 8.67
C SER A 53 10.18 -16.71 7.28
N ASP A 54 10.00 -18.02 7.20
CA ASP A 54 10.10 -18.79 5.95
C ASP A 54 9.06 -18.34 4.92
N TYR A 55 7.93 -17.80 5.38
CA TYR A 55 6.93 -17.19 4.49
C TYR A 55 7.50 -16.06 3.63
N TYR A 56 8.41 -15.27 4.19
CA TYR A 56 8.97 -14.10 3.52
C TYR A 56 10.18 -14.45 2.64
N VAL A 57 10.66 -15.69 2.66
CA VAL A 57 11.75 -16.23 1.81
C VAL A 57 13.09 -15.48 1.83
N ASP A 58 13.22 -14.42 2.65
CA ASP A 58 14.43 -13.62 2.81
C ASP A 58 15.28 -14.18 3.97
N PRO A 59 16.49 -14.68 3.69
CA PRO A 59 17.37 -15.28 4.71
C PRO A 59 17.92 -14.27 5.73
N ASN A 60 18.00 -12.97 5.38
CA ASN A 60 18.53 -11.92 6.24
C ASN A 60 17.44 -11.32 7.15
N LEU A 61 16.17 -11.54 6.84
CA LEU A 61 15.02 -10.91 7.51
C LEU A 61 15.08 -11.04 9.05
N ASN A 62 15.30 -12.25 9.56
CA ASN A 62 15.36 -12.48 11.01
C ASN A 62 16.48 -11.69 11.70
N GLU A 63 17.62 -11.53 11.05
CA GLU A 63 18.74 -10.77 11.58
C GLU A 63 18.48 -9.27 11.50
N THR A 64 17.97 -8.80 10.35
CA THR A 64 17.56 -7.41 10.15
C THR A 64 16.53 -6.98 11.19
N LEU A 65 15.47 -7.75 11.42
CA LEU A 65 14.42 -7.39 12.38
C LEU A 65 14.91 -7.27 13.83
N LYS A 66 15.92 -8.06 14.21
CA LYS A 66 16.55 -7.99 15.55
C LYS A 66 17.44 -6.77 15.71
N LYS A 67 18.04 -6.31 14.61
CA LYS A 67 18.94 -5.15 14.55
C LYS A 67 18.23 -3.87 14.16
N TRP A 68 16.99 -3.96 13.68
CA TRP A 68 16.16 -2.82 13.36
C TRP A 68 16.08 -1.89 14.57
N GLN A 69 16.10 -0.58 14.31
CA GLN A 69 16.23 0.47 15.32
C GLN A 69 15.35 0.23 16.55
N HIS A 70 14.11 -0.22 16.30
CA HIS A 70 13.25 -0.85 17.28
C HIS A 70 13.10 -2.33 16.92
N PRO A 71 13.60 -3.29 17.69
CA PRO A 71 13.50 -4.70 17.33
C PRO A 71 12.05 -5.15 17.13
N ILE A 72 11.78 -5.84 16.03
CA ILE A 72 10.43 -6.27 15.63
C ILE A 72 10.37 -7.79 15.62
N ALA A 73 9.31 -8.35 16.19
CA ALA A 73 9.01 -9.77 16.07
C ALA A 73 8.34 -10.07 14.72
N ILE A 74 8.56 -11.26 14.15
CA ILE A 74 8.02 -11.66 12.83
C ILE A 74 6.50 -11.46 12.75
N GLU A 75 5.79 -11.80 13.82
CA GLU A 75 4.33 -11.66 13.92
C GLU A 75 3.84 -10.21 13.86
N ASN A 76 4.72 -9.24 14.08
CA ASN A 76 4.42 -7.82 14.08
C ASN A 76 4.80 -7.11 12.77
N ILE A 77 5.43 -7.81 11.81
CA ILE A 77 5.81 -7.23 10.51
C ILE A 77 4.62 -6.53 9.86
N GLY A 78 3.46 -7.21 9.81
CA GLY A 78 2.28 -6.70 9.13
C GLY A 78 1.66 -5.45 9.76
N ASN A 79 2.09 -5.06 10.96
CA ASN A 79 1.63 -3.87 11.68
C ASN A 79 2.71 -2.80 11.85
N TYR A 80 3.95 -3.05 11.38
CA TYR A 80 5.02 -2.09 11.58
C TYR A 80 4.80 -0.83 10.76
N ARG A 81 4.93 0.29 11.46
CA ARG A 81 4.99 1.65 10.92
C ARG A 81 5.81 2.51 11.87
N SER A 82 6.47 3.52 11.34
CA SER A 82 7.13 4.56 12.12
C SER A 82 7.02 5.90 11.41
N PHE A 83 7.09 6.98 12.18
CA PHE A 83 6.95 8.34 11.67
C PHE A 83 8.27 9.09 11.73
N TYR A 84 8.50 9.95 10.73
CA TYR A 84 9.57 10.93 10.73
C TYR A 84 9.07 12.23 10.13
N LYS A 85 8.81 13.23 10.97
CA LYS A 85 8.27 14.52 10.52
C LYS A 85 6.97 14.32 9.70
N ASN A 86 6.89 14.83 8.47
CA ASN A 86 5.78 14.66 7.55
C ASN A 86 5.93 13.42 6.64
N SER A 87 6.65 12.39 7.08
CA SER A 87 6.74 11.09 6.41
C SER A 87 6.39 9.91 7.32
N MET A 88 6.06 8.79 6.68
CA MET A 88 5.87 7.50 7.33
C MET A 88 6.68 6.42 6.62
N ILE A 89 7.28 5.54 7.42
CA ILE A 89 7.94 4.32 6.96
C ILE A 89 7.09 3.15 7.43
N SER A 90 6.86 2.18 6.56
CA SER A 90 6.07 1.01 6.87
C SER A 90 6.67 -0.22 6.21
N PHE A 91 6.33 -1.39 6.73
CA PHE A 91 6.70 -2.63 6.05
C PHE A 91 5.74 -2.97 4.91
N TYR A 92 4.45 -2.63 5.01
CA TYR A 92 3.45 -2.94 3.99
C TYR A 92 2.77 -1.68 3.45
N ASP A 93 2.58 -1.62 2.13
CA ASP A 93 1.91 -0.54 1.38
C ASP A 93 0.49 -0.26 1.84
N SER A 94 -0.17 -1.26 2.42
CA SER A 94 -1.47 -1.08 3.04
C SER A 94 -1.47 0.04 4.09
N TRP A 95 -0.35 0.33 4.76
CA TRP A 95 -0.26 1.42 5.73
C TRP A 95 -0.21 2.81 5.09
N SER A 96 0.13 2.93 3.81
CA SER A 96 0.12 4.20 3.08
C SER A 96 -1.24 4.89 3.18
N VAL A 97 -2.33 4.12 3.08
CA VAL A 97 -3.67 4.70 3.19
C VAL A 97 -4.07 5.10 4.61
N TYR A 98 -3.47 4.49 5.64
CA TYR A 98 -3.59 4.98 7.01
C TYR A 98 -2.95 6.36 7.14
N PHE A 99 -1.73 6.54 6.64
CA PHE A 99 -1.04 7.83 6.64
C PHE A 99 -1.82 8.92 5.89
N TRP A 100 -2.40 8.58 4.73
CA TRP A 100 -3.23 9.52 3.98
C TRP A 100 -4.55 9.82 4.68
N SER A 101 -5.15 8.86 5.39
CA SER A 101 -6.33 9.09 6.22
C SER A 101 -6.03 10.03 7.39
N LEU A 102 -4.86 9.88 8.05
CA LEU A 102 -4.40 10.81 9.08
C LEU A 102 -4.29 12.24 8.54
N LEU A 103 -3.66 12.39 7.37
CA LEU A 103 -3.51 13.67 6.69
C LEU A 103 -4.87 14.26 6.29
N THR A 104 -5.74 13.47 5.67
CA THR A 104 -7.09 13.90 5.28
C THR A 104 -7.87 14.39 6.50
N SER A 105 -7.84 13.63 7.61
CA SER A 105 -8.51 14.00 8.86
C SER A 105 -7.97 15.31 9.44
N PHE A 106 -6.65 15.52 9.38
CA PHE A 106 -6.01 16.78 9.77
C PHE A 106 -6.47 17.95 8.89
N LEU A 107 -6.48 17.77 7.58
CA LEU A 107 -6.86 18.80 6.62
C LEU A 107 -8.33 19.19 6.74
N VAL A 108 -9.25 18.22 6.86
CA VAL A 108 -10.68 18.49 7.03
C VAL A 108 -10.93 19.33 8.28
N LYS A 109 -10.24 19.02 9.40
CA LYS A 109 -10.38 19.79 10.65
C LYS A 109 -9.86 21.22 10.53
N ASN A 110 -8.86 21.46 9.68
CA ASN A 110 -8.20 22.76 9.56
C ASN A 110 -8.68 23.59 8.35
N ASN A 111 -9.39 23.00 7.39
CA ASN A 111 -9.81 23.62 6.14
C ASN A 111 -11.23 23.21 5.74
N GLU A 112 -12.21 23.37 6.65
CA GLU A 112 -13.60 22.85 6.57
C GLU A 112 -14.37 23.10 5.25
N GLU A 113 -13.88 23.95 4.34
CA GLU A 113 -14.59 24.35 3.12
C GLU A 113 -13.84 24.10 1.79
N LYS A 114 -12.59 23.61 1.80
CA LYS A 114 -11.82 23.41 0.56
C LYS A 114 -11.89 21.97 0.06
N PRO A 115 -12.19 21.74 -1.23
CA PRO A 115 -12.07 20.41 -1.83
C PRO A 115 -10.66 19.85 -1.67
N ILE A 116 -10.57 18.58 -1.31
CA ILE A 116 -9.31 17.86 -1.14
C ILE A 116 -8.90 17.29 -2.49
N THR A 117 -7.88 17.91 -3.08
CA THR A 117 -7.28 17.48 -4.33
C THR A 117 -5.91 16.86 -4.07
N TYR A 118 -5.75 15.61 -4.49
CA TYR A 118 -4.48 14.90 -4.37
C TYR A 118 -3.81 14.68 -5.72
N THR A 119 -2.49 14.65 -5.69
CA THR A 119 -1.66 14.03 -6.72
C THR A 119 -0.84 12.93 -6.08
N LEU A 120 -1.04 11.68 -6.49
CA LEU A 120 -0.25 10.54 -6.02
C LEU A 120 0.89 10.28 -7.01
N LEU A 121 2.13 10.43 -6.54
CA LEU A 121 3.33 9.99 -7.23
C LEU A 121 3.67 8.61 -6.68
N HIS A 122 3.26 7.56 -7.40
CA HIS A 122 3.37 6.18 -6.97
C HIS A 122 4.51 5.50 -7.71
N ILE A 123 5.58 5.21 -6.98
CA ILE A 123 6.79 4.57 -7.50
C ILE A 123 6.67 3.10 -7.15
N ASP A 124 6.33 2.33 -8.16
CA ASP A 124 5.97 0.93 -8.04
C ASP A 124 6.15 0.28 -9.42
N ASP A 125 6.24 -1.04 -9.47
CA ASP A 125 6.05 -1.80 -10.71
C ASP A 125 4.68 -2.50 -10.77
N HIS A 126 3.94 -2.55 -9.68
CA HIS A 126 2.57 -3.04 -9.56
C HIS A 126 1.56 -1.90 -9.66
N LYS A 127 0.31 -2.22 -10.04
CA LYS A 127 -0.71 -1.18 -10.24
C LYS A 127 -1.43 -0.79 -8.94
N ASP A 128 -1.52 -1.73 -8.01
CA ASP A 128 -2.28 -1.64 -6.76
C ASP A 128 -3.72 -1.13 -6.87
N LEU A 129 -4.38 -1.59 -7.94
CA LEU A 129 -5.78 -1.30 -8.21
C LEU A 129 -6.71 -2.48 -7.87
N SER A 130 -6.24 -3.44 -7.06
CA SER A 130 -7.10 -4.54 -6.62
C SER A 130 -8.26 -4.03 -5.76
N SER A 131 -9.31 -4.84 -5.64
CA SER A 131 -10.44 -4.52 -4.78
C SER A 131 -10.16 -4.94 -3.34
N PRO A 132 -10.41 -4.08 -2.34
CA PRO A 132 -10.39 -4.51 -0.94
C PRO A 132 -11.55 -5.46 -0.65
N LEU A 133 -11.47 -6.24 0.43
CA LEU A 133 -12.56 -7.06 0.95
C LEU A 133 -13.55 -6.22 1.75
N ILE A 134 -14.06 -5.17 1.10
CA ILE A 134 -15.03 -4.21 1.65
C ILE A 134 -16.24 -4.17 0.71
N VAL A 135 -17.43 -4.29 1.29
CA VAL A 135 -18.69 -4.10 0.60
C VAL A 135 -19.34 -2.78 0.99
N GLU A 136 -20.17 -2.26 0.10
CA GLU A 136 -21.09 -1.18 0.39
C GLU A 136 -22.50 -1.75 0.53
N ASP A 137 -23.15 -1.49 1.67
CA ASP A 137 -24.56 -1.79 1.89
C ASP A 137 -25.32 -0.52 2.29
N ASN A 138 -26.62 -0.65 2.58
CA ASN A 138 -27.47 0.49 2.93
C ASN A 138 -27.01 1.27 4.18
N THR A 139 -26.08 0.71 4.97
CA THR A 139 -25.53 1.32 6.20
C THR A 139 -24.13 1.90 6.00
N GLY A 140 -23.57 1.78 4.80
CA GLY A 140 -22.25 2.27 4.41
C GLY A 140 -21.27 1.14 4.09
N TYR A 141 -19.98 1.40 4.28
CA TYR A 141 -18.93 0.42 4.00
C TYR A 141 -18.69 -0.53 5.17
N ARG A 142 -18.41 -1.79 4.86
CA ARG A 142 -18.21 -2.84 5.86
C ARG A 142 -17.21 -3.89 5.40
N SER A 143 -16.37 -4.36 6.31
CA SER A 143 -15.45 -5.46 6.05
C SER A 143 -16.21 -6.76 5.78
N LEU A 144 -15.82 -7.48 4.73
CA LEU A 144 -16.31 -8.84 4.50
C LEU A 144 -15.74 -9.85 5.48
N LEU A 145 -14.54 -9.59 6.02
CA LEU A 145 -13.83 -10.48 6.93
C LEU A 145 -14.39 -10.40 8.34
N THR A 146 -14.51 -9.18 8.90
CA THR A 146 -14.89 -8.97 10.30
C THR A 146 -16.34 -8.52 10.48
N LYS A 147 -17.01 -8.11 9.40
CA LYS A 147 -18.33 -7.48 9.41
C LYS A 147 -18.37 -6.13 10.15
N GLU A 148 -17.22 -5.58 10.53
CA GLU A 148 -17.12 -4.25 11.14
C GLU A 148 -17.31 -3.14 10.11
N LYS A 149 -17.93 -2.03 10.53
CA LYS A 149 -18.07 -0.83 9.71
C LYS A 149 -16.69 -0.27 9.37
N VAL A 150 -16.53 0.15 8.11
CA VAL A 150 -15.34 0.86 7.64
C VAL A 150 -15.72 2.29 7.30
N THR A 151 -15.04 3.25 7.90
CA THR A 151 -15.15 4.68 7.58
C THR A 151 -13.82 5.16 7.02
N PHE A 152 -13.76 5.50 5.74
CA PHE A 152 -12.48 5.82 5.11
C PHE A 152 -11.83 7.12 5.64
N LEU A 153 -12.64 8.07 6.13
CA LEU A 153 -12.17 9.33 6.74
C LEU A 153 -11.71 9.18 8.20
N GLU A 154 -11.88 8.01 8.82
CA GLU A 154 -11.50 7.76 10.21
C GLU A 154 -10.23 6.89 10.26
N PRO A 155 -9.08 7.43 10.69
CA PRO A 155 -7.82 6.69 10.72
C PRO A 155 -7.90 5.37 11.50
N ASP A 156 -8.54 5.36 12.66
CA ASP A 156 -8.70 4.16 13.49
C ASP A 156 -9.52 3.07 12.75
N SER A 157 -10.46 3.47 11.90
CA SER A 157 -11.22 2.53 11.08
C SER A 157 -10.39 1.95 9.94
N ILE A 158 -9.53 2.77 9.34
CA ILE A 158 -8.57 2.33 8.31
C ILE A 158 -7.55 1.38 8.93
N GLU A 159 -7.00 1.73 10.09
CA GLU A 159 -6.07 0.87 10.84
C GLU A 159 -6.67 -0.51 11.08
N ARG A 160 -7.89 -0.59 11.62
CA ARG A 160 -8.57 -1.89 11.83
C ARG A 160 -8.77 -2.64 10.51
N ALA A 161 -9.12 -1.96 9.43
CA ALA A 161 -9.31 -2.59 8.12
C ALA A 161 -8.00 -3.15 7.54
N ILE A 162 -6.87 -2.45 7.73
CA ILE A 162 -5.54 -2.92 7.32
C ILE A 162 -5.08 -4.08 8.21
N SER A 163 -5.17 -3.92 9.53
CA SER A 163 -4.80 -4.97 10.48
C SER A 163 -5.57 -6.23 10.17
N THR A 164 -6.89 -6.17 9.99
CA THR A 164 -7.71 -7.36 9.65
C THR A 164 -7.59 -7.83 8.20
N LYS A 165 -6.73 -7.19 7.38
CA LYS A 165 -6.51 -7.50 5.95
C LYS A 165 -7.76 -7.31 5.09
N SER A 166 -8.70 -6.49 5.53
CA SER A 166 -9.82 -6.05 4.69
C SER A 166 -9.35 -5.09 3.60
N ILE A 167 -8.30 -4.33 3.89
CA ILE A 167 -7.49 -3.58 2.90
C ILE A 167 -6.13 -4.27 2.83
N GLY A 168 -5.76 -4.75 1.64
CA GLY A 168 -4.50 -5.43 1.37
C GLY A 168 -3.43 -4.49 0.82
N ILE A 169 -2.22 -5.03 0.67
CA ILE A 169 -1.07 -4.32 0.08
C ILE A 169 -1.28 -3.91 -1.38
N ASP A 170 -2.22 -4.55 -2.07
CA ASP A 170 -2.52 -4.35 -3.49
C ASP A 170 -3.80 -3.55 -3.75
N SER A 171 -4.50 -3.13 -2.68
CA SER A 171 -5.84 -2.53 -2.74
C SER A 171 -5.98 -1.22 -1.95
N PHE A 172 -4.86 -0.66 -1.49
CA PHE A 172 -4.82 0.54 -0.65
C PHE A 172 -5.07 1.85 -1.39
N ILE A 173 -4.95 1.87 -2.73
CA ILE A 173 -5.25 3.06 -3.53
C ILE A 173 -6.76 3.36 -3.56
N LEU A 174 -7.61 2.33 -3.62
CA LEU A 174 -9.07 2.53 -3.74
C LEU A 174 -9.65 3.41 -2.62
N PRO A 175 -9.36 3.17 -1.32
CA PRO A 175 -9.87 4.03 -0.25
C PRO A 175 -9.43 5.51 -0.38
N LEU A 176 -8.28 5.81 -0.99
CA LEU A 176 -7.86 7.19 -1.26
C LEU A 176 -8.78 7.88 -2.26
N LEU A 177 -9.23 7.17 -3.30
CA LEU A 177 -10.20 7.73 -4.27
C LEU A 177 -11.52 8.06 -3.58
N VAL A 178 -11.99 7.20 -2.68
CA VAL A 178 -13.24 7.42 -1.94
C VAL A 178 -13.16 8.65 -1.04
N ASN A 179 -11.98 8.98 -0.53
CA ASN A 179 -11.72 10.10 0.37
C ASN A 179 -11.34 11.42 -0.32
N SER A 180 -11.29 11.47 -1.65
CA SER A 180 -10.79 12.63 -2.39
C SER A 180 -11.79 13.16 -3.41
N ASP A 181 -11.81 14.49 -3.56
CA ASP A 181 -12.65 15.14 -4.58
C ASP A 181 -12.07 14.94 -5.97
N THR A 182 -10.74 15.05 -6.10
CA THR A 182 -10.01 14.67 -7.31
C THR A 182 -8.68 14.01 -6.94
N LEU A 183 -8.25 13.05 -7.76
CA LEU A 183 -6.99 12.35 -7.60
C LEU A 183 -6.33 12.15 -8.96
N ASP A 184 -5.13 12.68 -9.11
CA ASP A 184 -4.27 12.40 -10.26
C ASP A 184 -3.17 11.43 -9.83
N ILE A 185 -3.12 10.23 -10.41
CA ILE A 185 -2.09 9.23 -10.13
C ILE A 185 -1.06 9.26 -11.27
N PHE A 186 0.19 9.57 -10.93
CA PHE A 186 1.35 9.36 -11.79
C PHE A 186 2.10 8.14 -11.26
N HIS A 187 1.91 7.02 -11.94
CA HIS A 187 2.55 5.75 -11.61
C HIS A 187 3.87 5.63 -12.38
N ILE A 188 4.97 5.78 -11.66
CA ILE A 188 6.34 5.79 -12.17
C ILE A 188 6.89 4.37 -12.07
N ARG A 189 7.13 3.75 -13.22
CA ARG A 189 7.61 2.36 -13.30
C ARG A 189 9.02 2.27 -13.85
N TYR A 190 9.84 1.37 -13.31
CA TYR A 190 11.22 1.16 -13.77
C TYR A 190 11.39 -0.05 -14.71
N ALA A 191 10.39 -0.95 -14.81
CA ALA A 191 10.46 -2.13 -15.67
C ALA A 191 10.58 -1.89 -17.19
N HIS A 192 11.20 -2.84 -17.89
CA HIS A 192 11.67 -2.72 -19.29
C HIS A 192 10.61 -2.70 -20.41
N ASN A 193 9.30 -2.60 -20.13
CA ASN A 193 8.25 -2.58 -21.17
C ASN A 193 7.17 -1.51 -20.96
N ASN A 194 7.50 -0.45 -20.22
CA ASN A 194 6.54 0.60 -19.89
C ASN A 194 6.41 1.62 -21.02
N LYS A 195 5.35 1.48 -21.81
CA LYS A 195 4.90 2.57 -22.69
C LYS A 195 4.06 3.54 -21.85
N PRO A 196 4.44 4.83 -21.79
CA PRO A 196 3.61 5.84 -21.17
C PRO A 196 2.18 5.77 -21.73
N ASN A 197 1.20 5.78 -20.84
CA ASN A 197 -0.20 5.80 -21.23
C ASN A 197 -1.04 6.46 -20.14
N SER A 198 -2.18 7.02 -20.54
CA SER A 198 -3.09 7.71 -19.62
C SER A 198 -4.49 7.13 -19.73
N TYR A 199 -5.12 6.97 -18.57
CA TYR A 199 -6.46 6.46 -18.39
C TYR A 199 -7.18 7.31 -17.35
N ASN A 200 -8.48 7.07 -17.23
CA ASN A 200 -9.30 7.52 -16.14
C ASN A 200 -9.63 6.33 -15.22
N LEU A 201 -9.87 6.62 -13.94
CA LEU A 201 -10.31 5.63 -12.95
C LEU A 201 -11.78 5.81 -12.63
N LYS A 202 -12.50 4.70 -12.50
CA LYS A 202 -13.87 4.68 -11.98
C LYS A 202 -13.97 3.69 -10.84
N ILE A 203 -14.66 4.11 -9.77
CA ILE A 203 -15.12 3.22 -8.72
C ILE A 203 -16.37 2.52 -9.25
N LEU A 204 -16.37 1.19 -9.21
CA LEU A 204 -17.51 0.36 -9.57
C LEU A 204 -18.00 -0.41 -8.35
N LYS A 205 -19.21 -0.94 -8.49
CA LYS A 205 -19.83 -1.87 -7.56
C LYS A 205 -20.03 -3.19 -8.29
N GLU A 206 -19.43 -4.25 -7.78
CA GLU A 206 -19.49 -5.58 -8.37
C GLU A 206 -19.89 -6.58 -7.30
N ALA A 207 -20.82 -7.48 -7.61
CA ALA A 207 -21.26 -8.50 -6.66
C ALA A 207 -20.07 -9.32 -6.16
N ASP A 208 -19.99 -9.53 -4.84
CA ASP A 208 -18.96 -10.41 -4.30
C ASP A 208 -19.15 -11.85 -4.80
N THR A 209 -18.04 -12.56 -5.01
CA THR A 209 -18.04 -13.86 -5.66
C THR A 209 -18.02 -15.03 -4.68
N LEU A 210 -17.74 -14.80 -3.38
CA LEU A 210 -17.50 -15.87 -2.41
C LEU A 210 -18.20 -15.68 -1.06
N LEU A 211 -17.81 -14.67 -0.29
CA LEU A 211 -18.24 -14.49 1.11
C LEU A 211 -19.61 -13.81 1.26
N SER A 212 -20.08 -13.05 0.26
CA SER A 212 -21.29 -12.24 0.39
C SER A 212 -21.92 -11.83 -0.96
N ARG A 213 -22.46 -12.80 -1.69
CA ARG A 213 -23.01 -12.60 -3.06
C ARG A 213 -24.17 -11.61 -3.20
N GLU A 214 -24.86 -11.30 -2.11
CA GLU A 214 -25.97 -10.34 -2.08
C GLU A 214 -25.50 -8.88 -1.92
N ASN A 215 -24.21 -8.66 -1.63
CA ASN A 215 -23.63 -7.33 -1.45
C ASN A 215 -22.60 -7.05 -2.54
N GLU A 216 -22.41 -5.77 -2.84
CA GLU A 216 -21.47 -5.32 -3.86
C GLU A 216 -20.15 -4.86 -3.22
N ARG A 217 -19.04 -5.36 -3.73
CA ARG A 217 -17.69 -4.86 -3.43
C ARG A 217 -17.42 -3.60 -4.23
N ILE A 218 -16.71 -2.68 -3.61
CA ILE A 218 -16.11 -1.55 -4.31
C ILE A 218 -14.88 -2.03 -5.09
N THR A 219 -14.81 -1.72 -6.38
CA THR A 219 -13.70 -2.11 -7.27
C THR A 219 -13.22 -0.91 -8.09
N LEU A 220 -11.98 -0.96 -8.58
CA LEU A 220 -11.42 0.06 -9.47
C LEU A 220 -11.34 -0.46 -10.90
N LYS A 221 -11.69 0.40 -11.85
CA LYS A 221 -11.54 0.12 -13.28
C LYS A 221 -10.80 1.24 -13.99
N LEU A 222 -9.78 0.87 -14.75
CA LEU A 222 -9.17 1.72 -15.77
C LEU A 222 -10.10 1.82 -16.99
N CYS A 223 -10.40 3.04 -17.41
CA CYS A 223 -11.29 3.31 -18.54
C CYS A 223 -10.87 4.58 -19.29
N ASN A 224 -11.49 4.83 -20.45
CA ASN A 224 -11.26 6.05 -21.25
C ASN A 224 -12.38 7.08 -21.06
N ASP A 225 -13.43 6.75 -20.33
CA ASP A 225 -14.54 7.67 -20.07
C ASP A 225 -14.08 8.80 -19.14
N PRO A 226 -14.62 10.03 -19.28
CA PRO A 226 -14.30 11.12 -18.37
C PRO A 226 -14.50 10.74 -16.90
N SER A 227 -13.54 11.11 -16.07
CA SER A 227 -13.57 10.96 -14.61
C SER A 227 -12.82 12.11 -13.95
N VAL A 228 -13.10 12.33 -12.68
CA VAL A 228 -12.32 13.23 -11.80
C VAL A 228 -11.03 12.58 -11.31
N TYR A 229 -10.87 11.28 -11.56
CA TYR A 229 -9.70 10.50 -11.21
C TYR A 229 -8.91 10.11 -12.46
N SER A 230 -7.65 10.50 -12.51
CA SER A 230 -6.74 10.18 -13.63
C SER A 230 -5.64 9.21 -13.20
N TYR A 231 -5.18 8.40 -14.14
CA TYR A 231 -4.10 7.44 -13.93
C TYR A 231 -3.18 7.45 -15.15
N SER A 232 -1.95 7.91 -14.94
CA SER A 232 -0.92 7.97 -15.97
C SER A 232 0.24 7.07 -15.59
N ILE A 233 0.59 6.16 -16.50
CA ILE A 233 1.82 5.39 -16.44
C ILE A 233 2.92 6.27 -17.00
N CYS A 234 3.96 6.46 -16.20
CA CYS A 234 5.10 7.33 -16.46
C CYS A 234 6.40 6.52 -16.38
N ASP A 235 7.43 7.02 -17.08
CA ASP A 235 8.80 6.54 -16.89
C ASP A 235 9.58 7.48 -15.96
N GLU A 236 10.81 7.08 -15.63
CA GLU A 236 11.72 7.82 -14.74
C GLU A 236 12.17 9.20 -15.25
N ASN A 237 11.93 9.53 -16.53
CA ASN A 237 12.24 10.84 -17.12
C ASN A 237 11.03 11.76 -17.10
N PHE A 238 9.90 11.32 -16.57
CA PHE A 238 8.69 12.13 -16.52
C PHE A 238 8.90 13.40 -15.70
N PHE A 239 8.55 14.54 -16.30
CA PHE A 239 8.70 15.85 -15.70
C PHE A 239 7.35 16.38 -15.22
N PHE A 240 7.22 16.56 -13.90
CA PHE A 240 5.95 16.89 -13.24
C PHE A 240 5.51 18.36 -13.42
N LYS A 241 6.43 19.25 -13.76
CA LYS A 241 6.13 20.68 -13.87
C LYS A 241 5.03 20.93 -14.89
N ASN A 242 4.03 21.72 -14.49
CA ASN A 242 2.82 22.02 -15.27
C ASN A 242 1.86 20.83 -15.51
N LYS A 243 2.12 19.66 -14.90
CA LYS A 243 1.19 18.51 -14.91
C LYS A 243 0.42 18.39 -13.60
N ILE A 244 1.03 18.81 -12.51
CA ILE A 244 0.44 18.83 -11.18
C ILE A 244 -0.39 20.10 -11.00
N LYS A 245 -1.59 19.96 -10.44
CA LYS A 245 -2.49 21.09 -10.15
C LYS A 245 -1.89 21.97 -9.06
N GLN A 246 -2.03 23.28 -9.16
CA GLN A 246 -1.38 24.20 -8.21
C GLN A 246 -1.84 24.00 -6.76
N ASP A 247 -3.11 23.65 -6.56
CA ASP A 247 -3.70 23.47 -5.23
C ASP A 247 -3.70 22.00 -4.76
N SER A 248 -3.06 21.08 -5.50
CA SER A 248 -3.00 19.68 -5.08
C SER A 248 -2.01 19.45 -3.96
N ILE A 249 -2.35 18.57 -3.03
CA ILE A 249 -1.40 17.97 -2.11
C ILE A 249 -0.74 16.77 -2.78
N ILE A 250 0.58 16.69 -2.75
CA ILE A 250 1.32 15.59 -3.34
C ILE A 250 1.53 14.50 -2.28
N LEU A 251 1.12 13.29 -2.62
CA LEU A 251 1.42 12.06 -1.88
C LEU A 251 2.54 11.36 -2.64
N LEU A 252 3.75 11.35 -2.10
CA LEU A 252 4.90 10.66 -2.68
C LEU A 252 5.02 9.28 -2.04
N HIS A 253 4.82 8.23 -2.82
CA HIS A 253 4.85 6.84 -2.38
C HIS A 253 6.03 6.11 -3.01
N PHE A 254 6.94 5.62 -2.18
CA PHE A 254 7.98 4.68 -2.57
C PHE A 254 7.58 3.27 -2.14
N ASP A 255 7.22 2.40 -3.08
CA ASP A 255 7.36 0.95 -2.86
C ASP A 255 8.82 0.60 -3.18
N CYS A 256 9.55 0.12 -2.18
CA CYS A 256 10.96 -0.21 -2.37
C CYS A 256 11.16 -1.40 -3.32
N ASP A 257 10.16 -2.26 -3.49
CA ASP A 257 10.25 -3.39 -4.41
C ASP A 257 10.28 -2.98 -5.89
N ALA A 258 9.83 -1.76 -6.20
CA ALA A 258 9.94 -1.12 -7.52
C ALA A 258 11.39 -0.98 -8.00
N PHE A 259 12.33 -0.96 -7.05
CA PHE A 259 13.77 -0.82 -7.32
C PHE A 259 14.48 -2.17 -7.34
N ILE A 260 14.18 -3.05 -6.38
CA ILE A 260 14.70 -4.42 -6.31
C ILE A 260 13.58 -5.33 -5.81
N ASN A 261 13.21 -6.31 -6.62
CA ASN A 261 12.32 -7.38 -6.19
C ASN A 261 13.03 -8.72 -6.40
N ARG A 262 13.84 -9.12 -5.40
CA ARG A 262 14.68 -10.32 -5.49
C ARG A 262 13.89 -11.61 -5.24
N TYR A 263 12.88 -11.51 -4.38
CA TYR A 263 12.22 -12.64 -3.77
C TYR A 263 10.82 -12.90 -4.35
N ASN A 264 10.04 -11.84 -4.62
CA ASN A 264 8.67 -11.91 -5.13
C ASN A 264 7.77 -12.95 -4.42
N LEU A 265 8.00 -13.18 -3.12
CA LEU A 265 7.40 -14.26 -2.32
C LEU A 265 7.48 -15.67 -2.96
N ASP A 266 8.44 -15.93 -3.86
CA ASP A 266 8.57 -17.20 -4.57
C ASP A 266 9.48 -18.15 -3.80
N MET A 267 8.87 -19.07 -3.04
CA MET A 267 9.58 -20.11 -2.27
C MET A 267 10.48 -21.01 -3.12
N ASN A 268 10.26 -21.09 -4.44
CA ASN A 268 11.03 -21.96 -5.34
C ASN A 268 12.16 -21.24 -6.05
N TRP A 269 12.46 -19.97 -5.70
CA TRP A 269 13.43 -19.06 -6.31
C TRP A 269 14.15 -19.65 -7.53
N THR A 270 13.45 -19.62 -8.67
CA THR A 270 14.11 -19.76 -9.95
C THR A 270 14.43 -18.35 -10.40
N PRO A 271 15.69 -18.01 -10.75
CA PRO A 271 16.01 -16.68 -11.27
C PRO A 271 15.11 -16.41 -12.48
N ARG A 272 14.05 -15.61 -12.28
CA ARG A 272 13.20 -15.22 -13.39
C ARG A 272 14.04 -14.30 -14.26
N THR A 273 13.85 -14.44 -15.56
CA THR A 273 14.59 -13.71 -16.60
C THR A 273 14.37 -12.19 -16.58
N VAL A 274 13.58 -11.64 -15.64
CA VAL A 274 13.13 -10.25 -15.61
C VAL A 274 12.99 -9.70 -14.17
N SER A 275 13.82 -10.14 -13.20
CA SER A 275 13.89 -9.39 -11.93
C SER A 275 14.75 -8.14 -12.15
N ILE A 276 14.20 -6.96 -11.85
CA ILE A 276 15.01 -5.76 -11.67
C ILE A 276 15.81 -5.99 -10.38
N ASP A 277 17.14 -6.10 -10.51
CA ASP A 277 18.07 -6.24 -9.39
C ASP A 277 19.07 -5.08 -9.47
N LEU A 278 18.57 -3.86 -9.27
CA LEU A 278 19.41 -2.66 -9.30
C LEU A 278 20.37 -2.69 -8.13
N GLY A 279 21.63 -2.36 -8.36
CA GLY A 279 22.54 -2.08 -7.24
C GLY A 279 22.07 -0.83 -6.47
N LEU A 280 22.29 -0.78 -5.15
CA LEU A 280 21.92 0.36 -4.31
C LEU A 280 22.37 1.72 -4.87
N SER A 281 23.55 1.80 -5.48
CA SER A 281 24.02 3.04 -6.11
C SER A 281 23.10 3.53 -7.24
N GLU A 282 22.60 2.62 -8.07
CA GLU A 282 21.69 2.97 -9.16
C GLU A 282 20.31 3.41 -8.63
N ILE A 283 19.83 2.77 -7.56
CA ILE A 283 18.61 3.19 -6.86
C ILE A 283 18.76 4.62 -6.35
N LYS A 284 19.88 4.91 -5.68
CA LYS A 284 20.19 6.25 -5.17
C LYS A 284 20.21 7.30 -6.29
N GLU A 285 20.78 6.98 -7.45
CA GLU A 285 20.77 7.88 -8.61
C GLU A 285 19.35 8.15 -9.15
N LYS A 286 18.52 7.10 -9.27
CA LYS A 286 17.12 7.24 -9.71
C LYS A 286 16.30 8.10 -8.75
N VAL A 287 16.47 7.88 -7.45
CA VAL A 287 15.84 8.69 -6.40
C VAL A 287 16.30 10.15 -6.50
N LEU A 288 17.61 10.43 -6.60
CA LEU A 288 18.11 11.80 -6.71
C LEU A 288 17.52 12.55 -7.91
N LYS A 289 17.43 11.88 -9.05
CA LYS A 289 16.82 12.43 -10.27
C LYS A 289 15.34 12.76 -10.06
N LEU A 290 14.59 11.86 -9.42
CA LEU A 290 13.20 12.10 -9.07
C LEU A 290 13.05 13.29 -8.13
N ILE A 291 13.78 13.30 -7.00
CA ILE A 291 13.71 14.35 -5.99
C ILE A 291 14.02 15.72 -6.58
N LYS A 292 15.04 15.81 -7.45
CA LYS A 292 15.36 17.05 -8.17
C LYS A 292 14.20 17.59 -9.02
N ASN A 293 13.38 16.72 -9.59
CA ASN A 293 12.19 17.16 -10.33
C ASN A 293 11.10 17.73 -9.40
N LEU A 294 11.06 17.28 -8.14
CA LEU A 294 10.07 17.69 -7.14
C LEU A 294 10.46 18.97 -6.39
N GLU A 295 11.75 19.27 -6.22
CA GLU A 295 12.28 20.46 -5.53
C GLU A 295 11.65 21.78 -6.00
N SER A 296 11.27 21.86 -7.27
CA SER A 296 10.72 23.08 -7.88
C SER A 296 9.20 23.23 -7.75
N LEU A 297 8.52 22.25 -7.15
CA LEU A 297 7.07 22.26 -7.01
C LEU A 297 6.68 23.06 -5.75
N PRO A 298 5.72 23.99 -5.85
CA PRO A 298 5.24 24.76 -4.70
C PRO A 298 4.31 23.97 -3.78
N ASN A 299 3.90 22.77 -4.20
CA ASN A 299 2.91 21.95 -3.53
C ASN A 299 3.43 21.36 -2.21
N PRO A 300 2.58 21.19 -1.19
CA PRO A 300 2.95 20.38 -0.03
C PRO A 300 3.10 18.92 -0.45
N ILE A 301 4.18 18.27 0.03
CA ILE A 301 4.52 16.88 -0.29
C ILE A 301 4.61 16.08 1.01
N PHE A 302 3.92 14.95 1.05
CA PHE A 302 3.95 13.99 2.17
C PHE A 302 4.48 12.66 1.66
N VAL A 303 5.42 12.06 2.40
CA VAL A 303 6.21 10.93 1.90
C VAL A 303 5.83 9.64 2.63
N ASN A 304 5.58 8.58 1.89
CA ASN A 304 5.44 7.23 2.40
C ASN A 304 6.53 6.34 1.80
N ILE A 305 7.18 5.54 2.64
CA ILE A 305 8.17 4.54 2.25
C ILE A 305 7.67 3.16 2.73
N ALA A 306 7.47 2.24 1.79
CA ALA A 306 7.11 0.85 2.07
C ALA A 306 8.28 -0.07 1.73
N LEU A 307 8.67 -0.90 2.70
CA LEU A 307 9.87 -1.77 2.60
C LEU A 307 9.60 -3.17 2.09
N SER A 308 8.34 -3.53 1.85
CA SER A 308 7.89 -4.74 1.16
C SER A 308 8.62 -6.04 1.56
N PRO A 309 8.52 -6.51 2.82
CA PRO A 309 9.15 -7.74 3.27
C PRO A 309 8.81 -8.96 2.41
N GLY A 310 9.83 -9.71 2.04
CA GLY A 310 9.74 -10.83 1.12
C GLY A 310 9.63 -10.46 -0.36
N PHE A 311 9.82 -9.17 -0.67
CA PHE A 311 10.03 -8.65 -2.02
C PHE A 311 11.36 -7.88 -2.09
N PHE A 312 11.47 -6.79 -1.31
CA PHE A 312 12.66 -5.95 -1.21
C PHE A 312 13.63 -6.48 -0.12
N PRO A 313 14.92 -6.66 -0.41
CA PRO A 313 15.84 -7.35 0.50
C PRO A 313 16.08 -6.63 1.84
N ALA A 314 15.93 -7.38 2.93
CA ALA A 314 16.03 -6.87 4.30
C ALA A 314 17.41 -6.31 4.66
N GLU A 315 18.48 -6.77 4.03
CA GLU A 315 19.81 -6.20 4.27
C GLU A 315 19.97 -4.76 3.75
N HIS A 316 19.03 -4.24 2.96
CA HIS A 316 19.07 -2.90 2.38
C HIS A 316 18.13 -1.89 3.06
N TRP A 317 17.25 -2.35 3.96
CA TRP A 317 16.14 -1.53 4.50
C TRP A 317 16.61 -0.25 5.20
N GLU A 318 17.59 -0.35 6.09
CA GLU A 318 18.07 0.79 6.88
C GLU A 318 18.77 1.82 5.99
N GLU A 319 19.70 1.35 5.15
CA GLU A 319 20.46 2.19 4.23
C GLU A 319 19.56 2.96 3.25
N ILE A 320 18.53 2.29 2.68
CA ILE A 320 17.63 2.95 1.74
C ILE A 320 16.69 3.94 2.45
N CYS A 321 16.19 3.61 3.65
CA CYS A 321 15.33 4.51 4.43
C CYS A 321 16.09 5.79 4.79
N ASP A 322 17.28 5.66 5.39
CA ASP A 322 18.10 6.80 5.77
C ASP A 322 18.43 7.66 4.55
N PHE A 323 18.80 7.03 3.43
CA PHE A 323 19.08 7.74 2.20
C PHE A 323 17.87 8.53 1.68
N LEU A 324 16.69 7.90 1.62
CA LEU A 324 15.44 8.53 1.15
C LEU A 324 15.07 9.71 2.05
N ILE A 325 15.11 9.52 3.37
CA ILE A 325 14.76 10.55 4.35
C ILE A 325 15.72 11.73 4.25
N ILE A 326 17.03 11.48 4.31
CA ILE A 326 18.07 12.52 4.26
C ILE A 326 17.98 13.29 2.94
N THR A 327 17.76 12.60 1.82
CA THR A 327 17.68 13.23 0.50
C THR A 327 16.43 14.09 0.36
N CYS A 328 15.26 13.60 0.78
CA CYS A 328 14.02 14.36 0.77
C CYS A 328 14.08 15.55 1.74
N GLU A 329 14.70 15.39 2.90
CA GLU A 329 14.86 16.46 3.88
C GLU A 329 15.79 17.57 3.37
N LYS A 330 16.96 17.22 2.82
CA LYS A 330 17.89 18.21 2.22
C LYS A 330 17.23 19.02 1.09
N SER A 331 16.25 18.42 0.44
CA SER A 331 15.47 19.01 -0.66
C SER A 331 14.24 19.79 -0.18
N GLY A 332 13.99 19.85 1.14
CA GLY A 332 12.85 20.54 1.75
C GLY A 332 11.49 19.84 1.57
N ILE A 333 11.48 18.60 1.07
CA ILE A 333 10.29 17.77 0.87
C ILE A 333 9.83 17.20 2.21
N ILE A 334 10.77 16.58 2.93
CA ILE A 334 10.54 16.17 4.32
C ILE A 334 10.92 17.32 5.25
N LYS A 335 10.01 17.74 6.12
CA LYS A 335 10.18 18.90 6.99
C LYS A 335 9.27 18.82 8.21
N ASN A 336 9.65 19.54 9.27
CA ASN A 336 8.75 19.80 10.39
C ASN A 336 7.71 20.84 9.94
N ASP A 337 6.46 20.42 9.82
CA ASP A 337 5.29 21.25 9.55
C ASP A 337 4.17 20.97 10.58
N GLU A 338 3.06 21.70 10.46
CA GLU A 338 1.92 21.55 11.38
C GLU A 338 1.35 20.12 11.42
N PHE A 339 1.41 19.40 10.30
CA PHE A 339 0.98 18.00 10.26
C PHE A 339 1.94 17.10 11.04
N SER A 340 3.25 17.31 10.91
CA SER A 340 4.24 16.58 11.69
C SER A 340 4.11 16.80 13.21
N GLU A 341 3.74 18.02 13.62
CA GLU A 341 3.45 18.35 15.02
C GLU A 341 2.18 17.64 15.49
N TYR A 342 1.12 17.67 14.68
CA TYR A 342 -0.11 16.92 14.93
C TYR A 342 0.14 15.42 15.12
N ILE A 343 0.98 14.81 14.26
CA ILE A 343 1.35 13.39 14.40
C ILE A 343 2.10 13.17 15.72
N ARG A 344 3.10 14.01 16.03
CA ARG A 344 3.88 13.89 17.26
C ARG A 344 3.02 14.00 18.53
N GLU A 345 2.07 14.93 18.55
CA GLU A 345 1.21 15.16 19.71
C GLU A 345 0.16 14.06 19.90
N LYS A 346 -0.53 13.69 18.82
CA LYS A 346 -1.66 12.77 18.90
C LYS A 346 -1.24 11.31 18.93
N TYR A 347 -0.09 11.01 18.34
CA TYR A 347 0.42 9.65 18.14
C TYR A 347 1.81 9.48 18.77
N SER A 348 2.07 10.14 19.90
CA SER A 348 3.36 10.08 20.62
C SER A 348 3.74 8.67 21.08
N SER A 349 2.78 7.74 21.15
CA SER A 349 3.01 6.33 21.47
C SER A 349 3.42 5.49 20.26
N GLU A 350 3.28 6.01 19.04
CA GLU A 350 3.75 5.35 17.83
C GLU A 350 5.27 5.43 17.74
N LEU A 351 5.88 4.44 17.07
CA LEU A 351 7.31 4.40 16.85
C LEU A 351 7.77 5.62 16.04
N GLN A 352 8.79 6.29 16.56
CA GLN A 352 9.50 7.34 15.82
C GLN A 352 10.71 6.70 15.16
N TYR A 353 10.93 7.04 13.89
CA TYR A 353 12.13 6.61 13.19
C TYR A 353 13.31 7.50 13.60
N GLU A 354 14.46 6.89 13.84
CA GLU A 354 15.68 7.58 14.26
C GLU A 354 16.72 7.46 13.15
N LEU A 355 17.17 8.58 12.59
CA LEU A 355 18.27 8.55 11.62
C LEU A 355 19.52 8.04 12.33
N GLN A 356 20.21 7.05 11.74
CA GLN A 356 21.52 6.65 12.25
C GLN A 356 22.49 7.82 12.07
N SER A 357 23.19 8.19 13.14
CA SER A 357 24.29 9.14 13.06
C SER A 357 25.50 8.45 12.46
N ASP A 358 25.98 8.96 11.31
CA ASP A 358 27.27 8.60 10.71
C ASP A 358 28.45 8.73 11.69
#